data_AF-A0A915N0S0-F1
#
_entry.id   AF-A0A915N0S0-F1
#
_cell.length_a   1.000
_cell.length_b   1.000
_cell.length_c   1.000
_cell.angle_alpha   90.00
_cell.angle_beta   90.00
_cell.angle_gamma   90.00
#
_symmetry.space_group_name_H-M   'P 1'
#
loop_
_entity.id
_entity.type
_entity.pdbx_description
1 polymer ?
#
loop_
_entity_poly.entity_id
_entity_poly.type
_entity_poly.pdbx_seq_one_letter_code
_entity_poly.pdbx_strand_id
1 'polypeptide(L)' 'MEEDEETVGYWKTKLMELQEKAPKPIMVICQQKIVDKPYYYGKEFHGFIDREEAEK' A
#
# COMPACT_ATOMS: atom_id res chain seq x y z
N MET A 1 27.65 17.73 -0.13
CA MET A 1 28.62 16.62 -0.11
C MET A 1 27.75 15.42 0.22
N GLU A 2 27.37 14.64 -0.79
CA GLU A 2 26.68 13.37 -0.52
C GLU A 2 27.70 12.55 0.27
N GLU A 3 27.43 12.30 1.54
CA GLU A 3 28.26 11.38 2.32
C GLU A 3 28.22 10.07 1.54
N ASP A 4 29.38 9.71 0.98
CA ASP A 4 29.63 8.38 0.45
C ASP A 4 29.46 7.43 1.64
N GLU A 5 28.22 6.99 1.87
CA GLU A 5 27.91 5.82 2.70
C GLU A 5 28.87 4.74 2.22
N GLU A 6 29.85 4.40 3.04
CA GLU A 6 30.84 3.37 2.77
C GLU A 6 30.08 2.04 2.69
N THR A 7 29.49 1.75 1.53
CA THR A 7 28.68 0.55 1.33
C THR A 7 29.62 -0.62 1.37
N VAL A 8 29.52 -1.43 2.43
CA VAL A 8 30.23 -2.71 2.53
C VAL A 8 29.68 -3.63 1.42
N GLY A 9 30.30 -3.59 0.25
CA GLY A 9 29.95 -4.42 -0.92
C GLY A 9 29.65 -3.64 -2.21
N TYR A 10 29.54 -4.36 -3.33
CA TYR A 10 29.29 -3.80 -4.67
C TYR A 10 27.87 -3.22 -4.83
N TRP A 11 26.90 -3.70 -4.05
CA TRP A 11 25.49 -3.32 -4.18
C TRP A 11 25.08 -2.28 -3.14
N LYS A 12 24.43 -1.20 -3.58
CA LYS A 12 23.80 -0.22 -2.68
C LYS A 12 22.54 -0.82 -2.06
N THR A 13 22.51 -0.96 -0.74
CA THR A 13 21.39 -1.61 0.00
C THR A 13 20.26 -0.66 0.36
N LYS A 14 20.48 0.66 0.26
CA LYS A 14 19.55 1.71 0.73
C LYS A 14 18.09 1.54 0.30
N LEU A 15 17.83 1.23 -0.97
CA LEU A 15 16.46 1.05 -1.46
C LEU A 15 15.80 -0.24 -0.92
N MET A 16 16.60 -1.29 -0.75
CA MET A 16 16.14 -2.55 -0.15
C MET A 16 15.76 -2.34 1.32
N GLU A 17 16.61 -1.65 2.09
CA GLU A 17 16.33 -1.33 3.49
C GLU A 17 15.07 -0.44 3.65
N LEU A 18 14.85 0.50 2.73
CA LEU A 18 13.63 1.31 2.71
C LEU A 18 12.39 0.45 2.42
N GLN A 19 12.49 -0.51 1.50
CA GLN A 19 11.41 -1.43 1.18
C GLN A 19 11.09 -2.38 2.35
N GLU A 20 12.09 -2.82 3.10
CA GLU A 20 11.88 -3.64 4.31
C GLU A 20 11.15 -2.87 5.41
N LYS A 21 11.44 -1.57 5.56
CA LYS A 21 10.77 -0.67 6.51
C LYS A 21 9.39 -0.20 6.05
N ALA A 22 9.05 -0.38 4.77
CA ALA A 22 7.78 0.08 4.22
C ALA A 22 6.60 -0.61 4.91
N PRO A 23 5.50 0.12 5.18
CA PRO A 23 4.32 -0.46 5.80
C PRO A 23 3.73 -1.55 4.90
N LYS A 24 3.24 -2.62 5.52
CA LYS A 24 2.51 -3.67 4.79
C LYS A 24 1.10 -3.20 4.46
N PRO A 25 0.51 -3.65 3.33
CA PRO A 25 -0.88 -3.32 3.00
C PRO A 25 -1.83 -3.78 4.11
N ILE A 26 -2.72 -2.88 4.53
CA ILE A 26 -3.83 -3.18 5.42
C ILE A 26 -5.10 -3.14 4.57
N MET A 27 -5.77 -4.28 4.43
CA MET A 27 -7.02 -4.35 3.67
C MET A 27 -8.15 -3.73 4.47
N VAL A 28 -8.80 -2.71 3.91
CA VAL A 28 -10.05 -2.15 4.43
C VAL A 28 -11.21 -2.97 3.87
N ILE A 29 -11.94 -3.67 4.74
CA ILE A 29 -13.04 -4.54 4.33
C ILE A 29 -14.32 -3.72 4.21
N CYS A 30 -14.97 -3.76 3.06
CA CYS A 30 -16.30 -3.20 2.89
C CYS A 30 -17.31 -4.00 3.72
N GLN A 31 -17.96 -3.31 4.66
CA GLN A 31 -18.98 -3.91 5.52
C GLN A 31 -20.35 -4.01 4.84
N GLN A 32 -20.52 -3.38 3.68
CA GLN A 32 -21.78 -3.32 2.94
C GLN A 32 -21.78 -4.34 1.80
N LYS A 33 -22.95 -4.93 1.52
CA LYS A 33 -23.12 -5.81 0.36
C LYS A 33 -23.39 -4.98 -0.89
N ILE A 34 -22.47 -5.06 -1.85
CA ILE A 34 -22.59 -4.36 -3.14
C ILE A 34 -23.10 -5.33 -4.19
N VAL A 35 -24.27 -5.04 -4.76
CA VAL A 35 -25.01 -5.95 -5.64
C VAL A 35 -24.36 -6.06 -7.02
N ASP A 36 -23.82 -4.97 -7.53
CA ASP A 36 -23.21 -4.82 -8.85
C ASP A 36 -21.66 -4.91 -8.82
N LYS A 37 -21.10 -5.48 -7.74
CA LYS A 37 -19.65 -5.64 -7.58
C LYS A 37 -19.05 -6.47 -8.73
N PRO A 38 -18.08 -5.94 -9.51
CA PRO A 38 -17.39 -6.72 -10.53
C PRO A 38 -16.67 -7.94 -9.95
N TYR A 39 -16.59 -9.03 -10.73
CA TYR A 39 -16.15 -10.33 -10.23
C TYR A 39 -14.68 -10.37 -9.79
N TYR A 40 -13.84 -9.53 -10.39
CA TYR A 40 -12.40 -9.48 -10.12
C TYR A 40 -12.02 -8.64 -8.89
N TYR A 41 -12.97 -7.89 -8.31
CA TYR A 41 -12.75 -7.16 -7.06
C TYR A 41 -13.03 -8.02 -5.84
N GLY A 42 -12.23 -7.83 -4.78
CA GLY A 42 -12.36 -8.55 -3.53
C GLY A 42 -13.29 -7.89 -2.52
N LYS A 43 -12.93 -8.03 -1.24
CA LYS A 43 -13.67 -7.48 -0.10
C LYS A 43 -13.39 -5.99 0.13
N GLU A 44 -12.38 -5.46 -0.54
CA GLU A 44 -11.92 -4.06 -0.47
C GLU A 44 -12.75 -3.09 -1.33
N PHE A 45 -13.65 -3.60 -2.16
CA PHE A 45 -14.46 -2.76 -3.04
C PHE A 45 -15.62 -2.13 -2.28
N HIS A 46 -15.68 -0.80 -2.28
CA HIS A 46 -16.71 -0.01 -1.58
C HIS A 46 -17.76 0.59 -2.52
N GLY A 47 -17.64 0.40 -3.84
CA GLY A 47 -18.58 0.96 -4.81
C GLY A 47 -18.40 2.48 -4.96
N PHE A 48 -19.50 3.20 -5.17
CA PHE A 48 -19.51 4.66 -5.21
C PHE A 48 -19.67 5.21 -3.79
N ILE A 49 -18.57 5.71 -3.21
CA ILE A 49 -18.55 6.45 -1.96
C ILE A 49 -18.00 7.85 -2.22
N ASP A 50 -18.35 8.81 -1.36
CA ASP A 50 -17.73 10.13 -1.39
C ASP A 50 -16.33 10.11 -0.75
N ARG A 51 -15.63 11.24 -0.82
CA ARG A 51 -14.29 11.37 -0.27
C ARG A 51 -14.28 11.33 1.26
N GLU A 52 -15.29 11.91 1.90
CA GLU A 52 -15.37 11.98 3.37
C GLU A 52 -15.59 10.58 3.95
N GLU A 53 -16.37 9.74 3.29
CA GLU A 53 -16.59 8.34 3.63
C GLU A 53 -15.33 7.49 3.43
N ALA A 54 -14.51 7.78 2.42
CA ALA A 54 -13.25 7.07 2.18
C ALA A 54 -12.14 7.41 3.19
N GLU A 55 -12.22 8.58 3.84
CA GLU A 55 -11.25 9.04 4.84
C GLU A 55 -11.59 8.57 6.27
N LYS A 56 -12.75 7.91 6.49
CA LYS A 56 -13.17 7.32 7.77
C LYS A 56 -12.51 5.98 8.06
#